data_AF-A0A7J5CAL0-F1
#
_entry.id   AF-A0A7J5CAL0-F1
#
_cell.length_a   1.000
_cell.length_b   1.000
_cell.length_c   1.000
_cell.angle_alpha   90.00
_cell.angle_beta   90.00
_cell.angle_gamma   90.00
#
_symmetry.space_group_name_H-M   'P 1'
#
loop_
_entity.id
_entity.type
_entity.pdbx_description
1 polymer ?
#
loop_
_entity_poly.entity_id
_entity_poly.type
_entity_poly.pdbx_seq_one_letter_code
_entity_poly.pdbx_strand_id
1 'polypeptide(L)'
;MTWNDLAPPRSSPPADETAAARADNRTNLLVAEYTAIRAVMAQKSAASHALVGAYLTVVAVILGFVVANRADPRLLLAVPVLAAISGITILRRRQDREAANRYIREVLRPVALECSGDDRVFRWDDFYAQQRGSRSLLYEFGLQLVFPLSGLVCLFVTLPLLASVAEWLAWLGGLSFLVALISAYVRQNRSQLARTVSGSRALARRLASSLRGRSRNGRRS
;
A
#
# COMPACT_ATOMS: atom_id res chain seq x y z
N MET A 1 44.43 0.90 -55.97
CA MET A 1 42.99 0.74 -55.70
C MET A 1 42.87 0.03 -54.36
N THR A 2 42.61 0.79 -53.31
CA THR A 2 42.65 0.28 -51.93
C THR A 2 41.23 -0.06 -51.47
N TRP A 3 41.07 -1.07 -50.60
CA TRP A 3 39.76 -1.54 -50.11
C TRP A 3 38.88 -0.42 -49.49
N ASN A 4 39.50 0.68 -49.04
CA ASN A 4 38.79 1.87 -48.56
C ASN A 4 38.03 2.66 -49.66
N ASP A 5 38.38 2.49 -50.94
CA ASP A 5 37.75 3.20 -52.06
C ASP A 5 36.44 2.54 -52.53
N LEU A 6 36.15 1.32 -52.07
CA LEU A 6 34.94 0.55 -52.41
C LEU A 6 33.86 0.60 -51.32
N ALA A 7 34.16 1.20 -50.17
CA ALA A 7 33.16 1.38 -49.12
C ALA A 7 32.25 2.56 -49.51
N PRO A 8 30.94 2.35 -49.74
CA PRO A 8 30.03 3.47 -49.97
C PRO A 8 30.12 4.44 -48.78
N PRO A 9 30.05 5.77 -49.03
CA PRO A 9 30.14 6.75 -47.98
C PRO A 9 29.12 6.40 -46.89
N ARG A 10 29.61 6.13 -45.66
CA ARG A 10 28.74 5.96 -44.50
C ARG A 10 27.99 7.27 -44.33
N SER A 11 26.77 7.36 -44.86
CA SER A 11 25.87 8.46 -44.57
C SER A 11 25.63 8.42 -43.07
N SER A 12 26.16 9.41 -42.36
CA SER A 12 25.82 9.67 -40.97
C SER A 12 24.29 9.60 -40.87
N PRO A 13 23.73 8.77 -39.99
CA PRO A 13 22.29 8.70 -39.86
C PRO A 13 21.77 10.11 -39.59
N PRO A 14 20.70 10.56 -40.25
CA PRO A 14 20.13 11.88 -40.03
C PRO A 14 19.91 12.06 -38.53
N ALA A 15 20.30 13.22 -38.00
CA ALA A 15 20.27 13.50 -36.55
C ALA A 15 18.89 13.17 -35.93
N ASP A 16 17.83 13.32 -36.72
CA ASP A 16 16.44 13.04 -36.39
C ASP A 16 16.15 11.55 -36.12
N GLU A 17 16.78 10.63 -36.86
CA GLU A 17 16.61 9.18 -36.68
C GLU A 17 17.21 8.70 -35.35
N THR A 18 18.35 9.29 -34.96
CA THR A 18 18.95 9.01 -33.65
C THR A 18 18.16 9.59 -32.48
N ALA A 19 17.42 10.69 -32.70
CA ALA A 19 16.57 11.32 -31.70
C ALA A 19 15.27 10.52 -31.49
N ALA A 20 14.64 10.07 -32.58
CA ALA A 20 13.47 9.18 -32.53
C ALA A 20 13.80 7.85 -31.82
N ALA A 21 14.89 7.19 -32.21
CA ALA A 21 15.33 5.95 -31.57
C ALA A 21 15.63 6.11 -30.06
N ARG A 22 16.11 7.29 -29.64
CA ARG A 22 16.33 7.61 -28.22
C ARG A 22 15.00 7.82 -27.46
N ALA A 23 14.01 8.42 -28.09
CA ALA A 23 12.67 8.60 -27.52
C ALA A 23 11.95 7.25 -27.34
N ASP A 24 12.06 6.36 -28.33
CA ASP A 24 11.50 5.01 -28.26
C ASP A 24 12.16 4.17 -27.16
N ASN A 25 13.49 4.24 -27.04
CA ASN A 25 14.21 3.55 -25.97
C ASN A 25 13.84 4.05 -24.57
N ARG A 26 13.65 5.37 -24.39
CA ARG A 26 13.19 5.95 -23.11
C ARG A 26 11.78 5.51 -22.78
N THR A 27 10.88 5.52 -23.76
CA THR A 27 9.48 5.08 -23.58
C THR A 27 9.42 3.59 -23.21
N ASN A 28 10.19 2.75 -23.90
CA ASN A 28 10.29 1.32 -23.60
C ASN A 28 10.86 1.06 -22.20
N LEU A 29 11.86 1.83 -21.77
CA LEU A 29 12.42 1.72 -20.42
C LEU A 29 11.41 2.12 -19.34
N LEU A 30 10.64 3.19 -19.55
CA LEU A 30 9.58 3.61 -18.62
C LEU A 30 8.45 2.59 -18.54
N VAL A 31 8.06 1.99 -19.67
CA VAL A 31 7.07 0.90 -19.70
C VAL A 31 7.62 -0.34 -18.99
N ALA A 32 8.90 -0.67 -19.17
CA ALA A 32 9.54 -1.78 -18.46
C ALA A 32 9.60 -1.54 -16.95
N GLU A 33 9.95 -0.33 -16.50
CA GLU A 33 9.98 0.03 -15.08
C GLU A 33 8.56 0.00 -14.48
N TYR A 34 7.57 0.55 -15.18
CA TYR A 34 6.18 0.52 -14.74
C TYR A 34 5.64 -0.90 -14.61
N THR A 35 5.89 -1.76 -15.61
CA THR A 35 5.45 -3.17 -15.57
C THR A 35 6.15 -3.95 -14.46
N ALA A 36 7.46 -3.71 -14.24
CA ALA A 36 8.21 -4.30 -13.13
C ALA A 36 7.63 -3.90 -11.77
N ILE A 37 7.36 -2.60 -11.55
CA ILE A 37 6.76 -2.12 -10.29
C ILE A 37 5.37 -2.73 -10.11
N ARG A 38 4.55 -2.79 -11.16
CA ARG A 38 3.21 -3.39 -11.10
C ARG A 38 3.27 -4.87 -10.76
N ALA A 39 4.22 -5.62 -11.33
CA ALA A 39 4.44 -7.03 -11.02
C ALA A 39 4.82 -7.22 -9.54
N VAL A 40 5.74 -6.43 -9.01
CA VAL A 40 6.11 -6.44 -7.59
C VAL A 40 4.92 -6.11 -6.70
N MET A 41 4.10 -5.12 -7.08
CA MET A 41 2.88 -4.77 -6.34
C MET A 41 1.84 -5.90 -6.36
N ALA A 42 1.67 -6.60 -7.47
CA ALA A 42 0.75 -7.73 -7.59
C ALA A 42 1.23 -8.92 -6.74
N GLN A 43 2.52 -9.26 -6.83
CA GLN A 43 3.14 -10.33 -6.06
C GLN A 43 3.03 -10.08 -4.55
N LYS A 44 3.32 -8.86 -4.09
CA LYS A 44 3.13 -8.48 -2.69
C LYS A 44 1.65 -8.61 -2.25
N SER A 45 0.69 -8.60 -3.17
CA SER A 45 -0.75 -8.53 -2.87
C SER A 45 -1.28 -9.92 -2.63
N ALA A 46 -0.98 -10.81 -3.57
CA ALA A 46 -1.21 -12.24 -3.43
C ALA A 46 -0.61 -12.76 -2.12
N ALA A 47 0.64 -12.39 -1.81
CA ALA A 47 1.28 -12.79 -0.55
C ALA A 47 0.57 -12.25 0.71
N SER A 48 -0.03 -11.05 0.65
CA SER A 48 -0.78 -10.50 1.79
C SER A 48 -2.09 -11.26 2.01
N HIS A 49 -2.82 -11.57 0.93
CA HIS A 49 -4.04 -12.38 1.02
C HIS A 49 -3.75 -13.81 1.49
N ALA A 50 -2.66 -14.41 1.04
CA ALA A 50 -2.22 -15.73 1.50
C ALA A 50 -1.92 -15.73 3.01
N LEU A 51 -1.26 -14.68 3.54
CA LEU A 51 -1.02 -14.55 4.98
C LEU A 51 -2.31 -14.40 5.79
N VAL A 52 -3.27 -13.61 5.30
CA VAL A 52 -4.59 -13.47 5.95
C VAL A 52 -5.32 -14.80 5.96
N GLY A 53 -5.36 -15.50 4.82
CA GLY A 53 -5.98 -16.82 4.70
C GLY A 53 -5.34 -17.84 5.64
N ALA A 54 -4.00 -17.92 5.65
CA ALA A 54 -3.26 -18.81 6.55
C ALA A 54 -3.54 -18.50 8.03
N TYR A 55 -3.57 -17.22 8.41
CA TYR A 55 -3.94 -16.80 9.76
C TYR A 55 -5.35 -17.28 10.14
N LEU A 56 -6.34 -17.04 9.28
CA LEU A 56 -7.72 -17.47 9.52
C LEU A 56 -7.83 -18.99 9.65
N THR A 57 -7.11 -19.75 8.82
CA THR A 57 -7.05 -21.21 8.94
C THR A 57 -6.46 -21.65 10.27
N VAL A 58 -5.33 -21.09 10.69
CA VAL A 58 -4.69 -21.44 11.97
C VAL A 58 -5.61 -21.11 13.15
N VAL A 59 -6.23 -19.93 13.14
CA VAL A 59 -7.20 -19.53 14.18
C VAL A 59 -8.41 -20.46 14.19
N ALA A 60 -8.98 -20.78 13.03
CA ALA A 60 -10.11 -21.70 12.92
C ALA A 60 -9.76 -23.11 13.42
N VAL A 61 -8.54 -23.59 13.13
CA VAL A 61 -8.03 -24.87 13.62
C VAL A 61 -7.89 -24.85 15.15
N ILE A 62 -7.24 -23.82 15.73
CA ILE A 62 -7.11 -23.68 17.18
C ILE A 62 -8.49 -23.65 17.84
N LEU A 63 -9.41 -22.84 17.30
CA LEU A 63 -10.76 -22.72 17.83
C LEU A 63 -11.52 -24.05 17.72
N GLY A 64 -11.40 -24.73 16.59
CA GLY A 64 -11.98 -26.06 16.35
C GLY A 64 -11.44 -27.11 17.33
N PHE A 65 -10.15 -27.12 17.61
CA PHE A 65 -9.55 -28.02 18.60
C PHE A 65 -10.08 -27.75 20.01
N VAL A 66 -10.19 -26.48 20.41
CA VAL A 66 -10.68 -26.10 21.74
C VAL A 66 -12.16 -26.43 21.90
N VAL A 67 -13.00 -26.12 20.89
CA VAL A 67 -14.46 -26.34 20.96
C VAL A 67 -14.84 -27.80 20.74
N ALA A 68 -14.31 -28.45 19.71
CA ALA A 68 -14.72 -29.80 19.33
C ALA A 68 -14.04 -30.90 20.17
N ASN A 69 -12.74 -30.76 20.45
CA ASN A 69 -11.97 -31.77 21.17
C ASN A 69 -11.84 -31.50 22.67
N ARG A 70 -12.47 -30.42 23.19
CA ARG A 70 -12.27 -29.92 24.57
C ARG A 70 -10.79 -29.82 24.93
N ALA A 71 -9.97 -29.46 23.95
CA ALA A 71 -8.54 -29.28 24.15
C ALA A 71 -8.28 -28.17 25.17
N ASP A 72 -7.07 -28.19 25.77
CA ASP A 72 -6.68 -27.22 26.79
C ASP A 72 -6.91 -25.78 26.26
N PRO A 73 -7.82 -24.99 26.87
CA PRO A 73 -8.17 -23.66 26.39
C PRO A 73 -6.98 -22.68 26.44
N ARG A 74 -5.88 -23.06 27.10
CA ARG A 74 -4.59 -22.35 27.05
C ARG A 74 -4.04 -22.20 25.62
N LEU A 75 -4.42 -23.05 24.67
CA LEU A 75 -4.07 -22.90 23.25
C LEU A 75 -4.53 -21.55 22.67
N LEU A 76 -5.58 -20.95 23.22
CA LEU A 76 -6.07 -19.63 22.79
C LEU A 76 -5.09 -18.49 23.11
N LEU A 77 -4.15 -18.68 24.05
CA LEU A 77 -3.10 -17.69 24.36
C LEU A 77 -2.10 -17.49 23.21
N ALA A 78 -2.03 -18.43 22.25
CA ALA A 78 -1.22 -18.27 21.05
C ALA A 78 -1.85 -17.29 20.04
N VAL A 79 -3.18 -17.13 20.05
CA VAL A 79 -3.92 -16.33 19.06
C VAL A 79 -3.52 -14.84 19.11
N PRO A 80 -3.41 -14.16 20.27
CA PRO A 80 -2.95 -12.77 20.33
C PRO A 80 -1.56 -12.55 19.73
N VAL A 81 -0.65 -13.51 19.91
CA VAL A 81 0.71 -13.45 19.36
C VAL A 81 0.67 -13.59 17.83
N LEU A 82 -0.07 -14.58 17.33
CA LEU A 82 -0.27 -14.78 15.89
C LEU A 82 -0.97 -13.59 15.23
N ALA A 83 -1.94 -13.01 15.91
CA ALA A 83 -2.66 -11.82 15.47
C ALA A 83 -1.72 -10.62 15.35
N ALA A 84 -0.83 -10.42 16.33
CA ALA A 84 0.15 -9.34 16.32
C ALA A 84 1.19 -9.53 15.20
N ILE A 85 1.79 -10.72 15.07
CA ILE A 85 2.80 -10.99 14.03
C ILE A 85 2.19 -10.81 12.64
N SER A 86 1.02 -11.40 12.39
CA SER A 86 0.33 -11.33 11.10
C SER A 86 -0.10 -9.90 10.80
N GLY A 87 -0.71 -9.23 11.77
CA GLY A 87 -1.19 -7.85 11.64
C GLY A 87 -0.06 -6.86 11.35
N ILE A 88 1.05 -6.92 12.09
CA ILE A 88 2.24 -6.06 11.87
C ILE A 88 2.85 -6.33 10.49
N THR A 89 2.94 -7.60 10.07
CA THR A 89 3.48 -7.99 8.76
C THR A 89 2.65 -7.43 7.62
N ILE A 90 1.31 -7.52 7.72
CA ILE A 90 0.39 -6.95 6.74
C ILE A 90 0.54 -5.42 6.72
N LEU A 91 0.69 -4.79 7.89
CA LEU A 91 0.88 -3.35 8.02
C LEU A 91 2.12 -2.85 7.26
N ARG A 92 3.26 -3.52 7.45
CA ARG A 92 4.51 -3.23 6.73
C ARG A 92 4.32 -3.35 5.22
N ARG A 93 3.68 -4.43 4.75
CA ARG A 93 3.41 -4.63 3.31
C ARG A 93 2.52 -3.54 2.72
N ARG A 94 1.60 -2.97 3.52
CA ARG A 94 0.77 -1.84 3.10
C ARG A 94 1.59 -0.55 2.95
N GLN A 95 2.54 -0.30 3.85
CA GLN A 95 3.46 0.85 3.76
C GLN A 95 4.31 0.78 2.48
N ASP A 96 4.85 -0.40 2.15
CA ASP A 96 5.60 -0.59 0.91
C ASP A 96 4.77 -0.28 -0.34
N ARG A 97 3.50 -0.71 -0.36
CA ARG A 97 2.57 -0.40 -1.45
C ARG A 97 2.35 1.10 -1.60
N GLU A 98 2.15 1.79 -0.48
CA GLU A 98 1.94 3.24 -0.49
C GLU A 98 3.18 3.98 -0.99
N ALA A 99 4.37 3.55 -0.57
CA ALA A 99 5.64 4.10 -1.04
C ALA A 99 5.84 3.89 -2.55
N ALA A 100 5.60 2.67 -3.05
CA ALA A 100 5.68 2.38 -4.47
C ALA A 100 4.65 3.19 -5.29
N ASN A 101 3.42 3.32 -4.81
CA ASN A 101 2.39 4.13 -5.47
C ASN A 101 2.73 5.63 -5.45
N ARG A 102 3.46 6.10 -4.43
CA ARG A 102 3.97 7.47 -4.38
C ARG A 102 5.06 7.67 -5.43
N TYR A 103 6.02 6.76 -5.51
CA TYR A 103 7.07 6.80 -6.52
C TYR A 103 6.51 6.81 -7.95
N ILE A 104 5.53 5.97 -8.24
CA ILE A 104 4.85 5.98 -9.55
C ILE A 104 4.24 7.35 -9.85
N ARG A 105 3.57 7.97 -8.88
CA ARG A 105 2.88 9.25 -9.09
C ARG A 105 3.79 10.47 -9.11
N GLU A 106 4.84 10.48 -8.30
CA GLU A 106 5.72 11.63 -8.15
C GLU A 106 6.91 11.60 -9.13
N VAL A 107 7.35 10.42 -9.55
CA VAL A 107 8.54 10.25 -10.39
C VAL A 107 8.18 9.75 -11.79
N LEU A 108 7.46 8.62 -11.90
CA LEU A 108 7.16 8.06 -13.23
C LEU A 108 6.15 8.91 -14.02
N ARG A 109 5.11 9.44 -13.36
CA ARG A 109 4.06 10.24 -14.03
C ARG A 109 4.64 11.47 -14.77
N PRO A 110 5.44 12.35 -14.16
CA PRO A 110 5.97 13.51 -14.87
C PRO A 110 6.90 13.12 -16.03
N VAL A 111 7.76 12.11 -15.85
CA VAL A 111 8.69 11.68 -16.90
C VAL A 111 7.93 11.03 -18.07
N ALA A 112 6.88 10.26 -17.78
CA ALA A 112 6.02 9.68 -18.80
C ALA A 112 5.22 10.75 -19.57
N LEU A 113 4.76 11.82 -18.90
CA LEU A 113 4.11 12.96 -19.54
C LEU A 113 5.06 13.72 -20.47
N GLU A 114 6.30 13.94 -20.04
CA GLU A 114 7.35 14.57 -20.86
C GLU A 114 7.68 13.73 -22.10
N CYS A 115 7.62 12.39 -21.99
CA CYS A 115 7.95 11.50 -23.10
C CYS A 115 6.77 11.25 -24.06
N SER A 116 5.53 11.13 -23.57
CA SER A 116 4.36 10.79 -24.39
C SER A 116 3.60 11.99 -24.95
N GLY A 117 3.68 13.15 -24.29
CA GLY A 117 2.87 14.33 -24.61
C GLY A 117 1.36 14.17 -24.39
N ASP A 118 0.89 13.01 -23.90
CA ASP A 118 -0.52 12.70 -23.69
C ASP A 118 -0.79 12.23 -22.25
N ASP A 119 -1.57 13.04 -21.51
CA ASP A 119 -1.99 12.77 -20.12
C ASP A 119 -3.03 11.63 -20.03
N ARG A 120 -3.53 11.13 -21.16
CA ARG A 120 -4.49 10.03 -21.20
C ARG A 120 -3.93 8.70 -20.72
N VAL A 121 -2.61 8.50 -20.71
CA VAL A 121 -1.95 7.26 -20.28
C VAL A 121 -2.26 6.92 -18.81
N PHE A 122 -2.51 7.92 -17.96
CA PHE A 122 -2.78 7.71 -16.52
C PHE A 122 -4.27 7.86 -16.13
N ARG A 123 -5.20 8.06 -17.08
CA ARG A 123 -6.63 8.22 -16.77
C ARG A 123 -7.22 7.03 -16.03
N TRP A 124 -6.73 5.82 -16.29
CA TRP A 124 -7.16 4.63 -15.55
C TRP A 124 -6.74 4.67 -14.08
N ASP A 125 -5.51 5.11 -13.79
CA ASP A 125 -5.02 5.25 -12.42
C ASP A 125 -5.75 6.36 -11.67
N ASP A 126 -6.07 7.47 -12.34
CA ASP A 126 -6.85 8.55 -11.75
C ASP A 126 -8.30 8.10 -11.46
N PHE A 127 -8.94 7.35 -12.37
CA PHE A 127 -10.25 6.75 -12.16
C PHE A 127 -10.23 5.75 -10.98
N TYR A 128 -9.23 4.87 -10.94
CA TYR A 128 -9.07 3.89 -9.87
C TYR A 128 -8.75 4.57 -8.53
N ALA A 129 -7.99 5.66 -8.53
CA ALA A 129 -7.68 6.45 -7.34
C ALA A 129 -8.93 7.15 -6.76
N GLN A 130 -9.80 7.70 -7.61
CA GLN A 130 -11.09 8.25 -7.19
C GLN A 130 -12.00 7.18 -6.60
N GLN A 131 -12.06 6.01 -7.22
CA GLN A 131 -12.87 4.90 -6.72
C GLN A 131 -12.31 4.30 -5.42
N ARG A 132 -10.99 4.31 -5.24
CA ARG A 132 -10.33 3.93 -3.99
C ARG A 132 -10.56 4.94 -2.86
N GLY A 133 -10.63 6.24 -3.16
CA GLY A 133 -11.04 7.27 -2.20
C GLY A 133 -12.50 7.13 -1.76
N SER A 134 -13.35 6.55 -2.61
CA SER A 134 -14.75 6.26 -2.32
C SER A 134 -14.98 4.91 -1.61
N ARG A 135 -13.98 4.02 -1.57
CA ARG A 135 -14.04 2.83 -0.71
C ARG A 135 -14.03 3.32 0.73
N SER A 136 -15.16 3.11 1.41
CA SER A 136 -15.38 3.58 2.77
C SER A 136 -14.20 3.17 3.65
N LEU A 137 -13.54 4.15 4.25
CA LEU A 137 -12.47 3.94 5.23
C LEU A 137 -12.90 2.90 6.28
N LEU A 138 -14.20 2.86 6.60
CA LEU A 138 -14.82 1.87 7.50
C LEU A 138 -14.60 0.41 7.05
N TYR A 139 -14.61 0.12 5.75
CA TYR A 139 -14.37 -1.24 5.25
C TYR A 139 -12.90 -1.66 5.47
N GLU A 140 -11.95 -0.75 5.19
CA GLU A 140 -10.54 -1.01 5.46
C GLU A 140 -10.26 -1.10 6.97
N PHE A 141 -10.91 -0.26 7.79
CA PHE A 141 -10.85 -0.37 9.25
C PHE A 141 -11.44 -1.67 9.75
N GLY A 142 -12.60 -2.09 9.23
CA GLY A 142 -13.27 -3.32 9.63
C GLY A 142 -12.38 -4.54 9.43
N LEU A 143 -11.72 -4.62 8.27
CA LEU A 143 -10.78 -5.70 7.95
C LEU A 143 -9.51 -5.65 8.83
N GLN A 144 -9.06 -4.45 9.20
CA GLN A 144 -7.93 -4.27 10.12
C GLN A 144 -8.26 -4.63 11.57
N LEU A 145 -9.52 -4.43 11.97
CA LEU A 145 -10.03 -4.76 13.31
C LEU A 145 -10.12 -6.27 13.54
N VAL A 146 -10.22 -7.10 12.49
CA VAL A 146 -10.30 -8.57 12.63
C VAL A 146 -9.15 -9.14 13.47
N PHE A 147 -7.93 -8.66 13.27
CA PHE A 147 -6.74 -9.12 14.01
C PHE A 147 -6.77 -8.74 15.50
N PRO A 148 -6.89 -7.45 15.89
CA PRO A 148 -6.94 -7.09 17.30
C PRO A 148 -8.21 -7.59 18.00
N LEU A 149 -9.38 -7.64 17.33
CA LEU A 149 -10.60 -8.15 17.98
C LEU A 149 -10.47 -9.62 18.35
N SER A 150 -9.95 -10.44 17.43
CA SER A 150 -9.78 -11.88 17.69
C SER A 150 -8.78 -12.14 18.82
N GLY A 151 -7.67 -11.40 18.87
CA GLY A 151 -6.73 -11.46 19.99
C GLY A 151 -7.36 -11.02 21.32
N LEU A 152 -8.16 -9.94 21.32
CA LEU A 152 -8.83 -9.43 22.51
C LEU A 152 -9.88 -10.41 23.05
N VAL A 153 -10.69 -10.99 22.17
CA VAL A 153 -11.68 -12.02 22.53
C VAL A 153 -10.97 -13.24 23.16
N CYS A 154 -9.86 -13.70 22.58
CA CYS A 154 -9.12 -14.83 23.14
C CYS A 154 -8.52 -14.52 24.52
N LEU A 155 -7.97 -13.32 24.73
CA LEU A 155 -7.46 -12.89 26.05
C LEU A 155 -8.58 -12.77 27.10
N PHE A 156 -9.76 -12.30 26.67
CA PHE A 156 -10.90 -12.18 27.56
C PHE A 156 -11.46 -13.55 27.98
N VAL A 157 -11.62 -14.45 27.01
CA VAL A 157 -12.10 -15.82 27.27
C VAL A 157 -11.12 -16.62 28.13
N THR A 158 -9.81 -16.38 27.99
CA THR A 158 -8.79 -17.07 28.78
C THR A 158 -8.66 -16.53 30.20
N LEU A 159 -9.13 -15.30 30.49
CA LEU A 159 -9.00 -14.63 31.79
C LEU A 159 -9.47 -15.47 33.01
N PRO A 160 -10.66 -16.11 33.01
CA PRO A 160 -11.10 -16.93 34.16
C PRO A 160 -10.35 -18.26 34.29
N LEU A 161 -9.53 -18.64 33.30
CA LEU A 161 -8.83 -19.93 33.25
C LEU A 161 -7.38 -19.84 33.75
N LEU A 162 -6.91 -18.65 34.15
CA LEU A 162 -5.56 -18.45 34.66
C LEU A 162 -5.43 -18.94 36.11
N ALA A 163 -4.69 -20.03 36.28
CA ALA A 163 -4.36 -20.61 37.57
C ALA A 163 -2.85 -20.55 37.90
N SER A 164 -1.97 -20.54 36.89
CA SER A 164 -0.51 -20.61 37.09
C SER A 164 0.22 -19.31 36.74
N VAL A 165 1.39 -19.10 37.36
CA VAL A 165 2.27 -17.94 37.05
C VAL A 165 2.70 -17.96 35.58
N ALA A 166 2.96 -19.15 35.02
CA ALA A 166 3.32 -19.31 33.62
C ALA A 166 2.20 -18.85 32.68
N GLU A 167 0.93 -19.15 33.02
CA GLU A 167 -0.23 -18.66 32.27
C GLU A 167 -0.37 -17.15 32.36
N TRP A 168 -0.12 -16.55 33.53
CA TRP A 168 -0.11 -15.11 33.70
C TRP A 168 0.96 -14.45 32.83
N LEU A 169 2.17 -15.01 32.79
CA LEU A 169 3.24 -14.52 31.91
C LEU A 169 2.86 -14.65 30.43
N ALA A 170 2.27 -15.77 30.02
CA ALA A 170 1.80 -15.98 28.65
C ALA A 170 0.68 -14.99 28.26
N TRP A 171 -0.26 -14.74 29.17
CA TRP A 171 -1.35 -13.77 28.97
C TRP A 171 -0.83 -12.34 28.89
N LEU A 172 0.08 -11.93 29.78
CA LEU A 172 0.76 -10.63 29.70
C LEU A 172 1.58 -10.49 28.41
N GLY A 173 2.23 -11.56 27.97
CA GLY A 173 2.90 -11.64 26.68
C GLY A 173 1.91 -11.35 25.54
N GLY A 174 0.80 -12.08 25.48
CA GLY A 174 -0.27 -11.87 24.50
C GLY A 174 -0.83 -10.44 24.53
N LEU A 175 -1.06 -9.88 25.72
CA LEU A 175 -1.51 -8.50 25.89
C LEU A 175 -0.48 -7.50 25.36
N SER A 176 0.82 -7.70 25.65
CA SER A 176 1.88 -6.81 25.18
C SER A 176 1.96 -6.80 23.64
N PHE A 177 1.80 -7.96 23.00
CA PHE A 177 1.73 -8.10 21.55
C PHE A 177 0.48 -7.42 20.96
N LEU A 178 -0.67 -7.54 21.63
CA LEU A 178 -1.91 -6.87 21.24
C LEU A 178 -1.74 -5.34 21.31
N VAL A 179 -1.17 -4.83 22.39
CA VAL A 179 -0.89 -3.39 22.58
C VAL A 179 0.09 -2.90 21.51
N ALA A 180 1.13 -3.66 21.19
CA ALA A 180 2.07 -3.34 20.12
C ALA A 180 1.37 -3.27 18.75
N LEU A 181 0.47 -4.22 18.46
CA LEU A 181 -0.34 -4.23 17.24
C LEU A 181 -1.25 -2.99 17.15
N ILE A 182 -2.01 -2.70 18.22
CA ILE A 182 -2.90 -1.52 18.27
C ILE A 182 -2.08 -0.24 18.11
N SER A 183 -0.93 -0.14 18.77
CA SER A 183 -0.03 1.01 18.65
C SER A 183 0.49 1.18 17.22
N ALA A 184 0.82 0.09 16.53
CA ALA A 184 1.21 0.11 15.13
C ALA A 184 0.07 0.62 14.23
N TYR A 185 -1.16 0.15 14.46
CA TYR A 185 -2.36 0.64 13.75
C TYR A 185 -2.60 2.12 13.98
N VAL A 186 -2.60 2.58 15.23
CA VAL A 186 -2.80 4.00 15.58
C VAL A 186 -1.75 4.87 14.91
N ARG A 187 -0.48 4.47 14.95
CA ARG A 187 0.61 5.21 14.30
C ARG A 187 0.45 5.28 12.79
N GLN A 188 0.08 4.19 12.13
CA GLN A 188 -0.19 4.21 10.69
C GLN A 188 -1.37 5.13 10.37
N ASN A 189 -2.44 5.04 11.15
CA ASN A 189 -3.64 5.80 10.90
C ASN A 189 -3.43 7.31 11.12
N ARG A 190 -2.64 7.69 12.12
CA ARG A 190 -2.19 9.09 12.30
C ARG A 190 -1.43 9.60 11.07
N SER A 191 -0.57 8.77 10.47
CA SER A 191 0.14 9.15 9.23
C SER A 191 -0.80 9.35 8.04
N GLN A 192 -1.92 8.63 8.00
CA GLN A 192 -2.94 8.76 6.96
C GLN A 192 -3.77 10.03 7.17
N LEU A 193 -4.22 10.27 8.40
CA LEU A 193 -4.98 11.47 8.79
C LEU A 193 -4.15 12.77 8.60
N ALA A 194 -2.87 12.76 8.94
CA ALA A 194 -2.00 13.90 8.72
C ALA A 194 -1.88 14.25 7.21
N ARG A 195 -1.87 13.23 6.34
CA ARG A 195 -1.80 13.38 4.89
C ARG A 195 -3.12 13.87 4.28
N THR A 196 -4.26 13.42 4.77
CA THR A 196 -5.56 13.90 4.28
C THR A 196 -5.84 15.33 4.72
N VAL A 197 -5.44 15.71 5.94
CA VAL A 197 -5.59 17.08 6.45
C VAL A 197 -4.67 18.07 5.73
N SER A 198 -3.45 17.67 5.35
CA SER A 198 -2.56 18.53 4.55
C SER A 198 -3.07 18.70 3.11
N GLY A 199 -3.58 17.64 2.49
CA GLY A 199 -4.19 17.69 1.16
C GLY A 199 -5.44 18.57 1.10
N SER A 200 -6.34 18.46 2.08
CA SER A 200 -7.54 19.30 2.15
C SER A 200 -7.22 20.77 2.39
N ARG A 201 -6.20 21.09 3.21
CA ARG A 201 -5.69 22.46 3.37
C ARG A 201 -5.12 23.03 2.07
N ALA A 202 -4.38 22.25 1.29
CA ALA A 202 -3.84 22.70 0.01
C ALA A 202 -4.95 23.00 -1.01
N LEU A 203 -5.99 22.16 -1.04
CA LEU A 203 -7.14 22.31 -1.93
C LEU A 203 -8.01 23.51 -1.52
N ALA A 204 -8.23 23.71 -0.22
CA ALA A 204 -8.90 24.90 0.32
C ALA A 204 -8.14 26.20 -0.01
N ARG A 205 -6.80 26.20 0.04
CA ARG A 205 -6.01 27.36 -0.39
C ARG A 205 -6.14 27.64 -1.89
N ARG A 206 -6.15 26.61 -2.74
CA ARG A 206 -6.36 26.78 -4.20
C ARG A 206 -7.73 27.36 -4.50
N LEU A 207 -8.79 26.86 -3.85
CA LEU A 207 -10.14 27.40 -3.98
C LEU A 207 -10.25 28.84 -3.45
N ALA A 208 -9.61 29.15 -2.31
CA ALA A 208 -9.57 30.50 -1.78
C ALA A 208 -8.84 31.47 -2.74
N SER A 209 -7.75 31.03 -3.38
CA SER A 209 -7.03 31.84 -4.38
C SER A 209 -7.83 32.07 -5.66
N SER A 210 -8.59 31.08 -6.13
CA SER A 210 -9.41 31.23 -7.36
C SER A 210 -10.58 32.18 -7.14
N LEU A 211 -11.21 32.14 -5.96
CA LEU A 211 -12.27 33.07 -5.59
C LEU A 211 -11.75 34.51 -5.44
N ARG A 212 -10.54 34.69 -4.87
CA ARG A 212 -9.89 36.02 -4.77
C ARG A 212 -9.50 36.61 -6.13
N GLY A 213 -9.06 35.78 -7.07
CA GLY A 213 -8.76 36.20 -8.44
C GLY A 213 -10.00 36.64 -9.22
N ARG A 214 -11.13 35.95 -9.04
CA ARG A 214 -12.39 36.23 -9.75
C ARG A 214 -13.05 37.55 -9.32
N SER A 215 -12.91 37.92 -8.04
CA SER A 215 -13.42 39.20 -7.51
C SER A 215 -12.68 40.43 -8.07
N ARG A 216 -11.42 40.28 -8.51
CA ARG A 216 -10.59 41.40 -8.99
C ARG A 216 -10.84 41.75 -10.47
N ASN A 217 -11.35 40.81 -11.27
CA ASN A 217 -11.68 41.04 -12.69
C ASN A 217 -13.11 41.58 -12.93
N GLY A 218 -14.01 41.47 -11.97
CA GLY A 218 -15.41 41.95 -12.10
C GLY A 218 -15.63 43.44 -11.81
N ARG A 219 -14.57 44.25 -11.64
CA ARG A 219 -14.66 45.68 -11.29
C ARG A 219 -14.13 46.63 -12.37
N ARG A 220 -13.91 46.11 -13.58
CA ARG A 220 -13.41 46.87 -14.75
C ARG A 220 -14.40 46.97 -15.92
N SER A 221 -15.65 46.53 -15.73
CA SER A 221 -16.74 46.72 -16.68
C SER A 221 -17.70 47.79 -16.17
#